data_AF-A0A822B5L7-F1
#
_entry.id   AF-A0A822B5L7-F1
#
_cell.length_a   1.000
_cell.length_b   1.000
_cell.length_c   1.000
_cell.angle_alpha   90.00
_cell.angle_beta   90.00
_cell.angle_gamma   90.00
#
_symmetry.space_group_name_H-M   'P 1'
#
loop_
_entity.id
_entity.type
_entity.pdbx_description
1 polymer ?
#
loop_
_entity_poly.entity_id
_entity_poly.type
_entity_poly.pdbx_seq_one_letter_code
_entity_poly.pdbx_strand_id
1 'polypeptide(L)'
;MHYDDYDHIIPAIGIRYRYPNEYDPDDILIYYDLYSPRAFEKSLSEETMAAIGAGMTTNTDIHGERIPLITDYGIAITGVVDKDRVTLPVHLAVSSRDESDPVLNARSREMDGTVTVNNLAIGNTYVLLRYASYEFTPTEGDANDFIHSRFDVKHEFIAVNSTYVYEDPKKISSTGSVYYRCVLKPDVVRNLSE
;
A
#
# COMPACT_ATOMS: atom_id res chain seq x y z
N MET A 1 -10.94 34.05 6.28
CA MET A 1 -9.84 33.08 6.10
C MET A 1 -10.48 31.71 6.14
N HIS A 2 -10.77 31.13 4.98
CA HIS A 2 -11.13 29.72 4.89
C HIS A 2 -9.81 28.94 4.96
N TYR A 3 -9.70 28.08 5.96
CA TYR A 3 -8.84 26.91 5.87
C TYR A 3 -9.65 25.91 5.04
N ASP A 4 -9.23 25.64 3.81
CA ASP A 4 -9.67 24.41 3.17
C ASP A 4 -8.69 23.35 3.62
N ASP A 5 -9.23 22.51 4.47
CA ASP A 5 -8.62 21.38 5.14
C ASP A 5 -7.97 20.44 4.12
N TYR A 6 -6.89 19.80 4.55
CA TYR A 6 -6.25 18.73 3.79
C TYR A 6 -7.29 17.69 3.37
N ASP A 7 -7.38 17.37 2.09
CA ASP A 7 -8.12 16.22 1.59
C ASP A 7 -7.61 14.97 2.31
N HIS A 8 -8.39 14.47 3.26
CA HIS A 8 -8.18 13.16 3.82
C HIS A 8 -8.84 12.18 2.87
N ILE A 9 -8.06 11.38 2.15
CA ILE A 9 -8.59 10.24 1.41
C ILE A 9 -9.09 9.24 2.45
N ILE A 10 -10.39 9.26 2.68
CA ILE A 10 -11.08 8.31 3.54
C ILE A 10 -11.39 7.09 2.67
N PRO A 11 -10.73 5.94 2.88
CA PRO A 11 -11.02 4.75 2.10
C PRO A 11 -12.43 4.27 2.43
N ALA A 12 -13.30 4.28 1.43
CA ALA A 12 -14.52 3.52 1.48
C ALA A 12 -14.19 2.04 1.31
N ILE A 13 -14.78 1.20 2.15
CA ILE A 13 -14.49 -0.24 2.23
C ILE A 13 -15.67 -1.11 1.82
N GLY A 14 -16.81 -0.49 1.50
CA GLY A 14 -17.97 -1.21 1.01
C GLY A 14 -19.21 -0.34 0.87
N ILE A 15 -20.21 -0.91 0.20
CA ILE A 15 -21.55 -0.34 0.11
C ILE A 15 -22.55 -1.43 0.47
N ARG A 16 -23.53 -1.07 1.30
CA ARG A 16 -24.71 -1.87 1.55
C ARG A 16 -25.87 -1.28 0.75
N TYR A 17 -26.21 -1.95 -0.34
CA TYR A 17 -27.31 -1.55 -1.22
C TYR A 17 -28.57 -2.38 -1.01
N ARG A 18 -29.73 -1.77 -1.26
CA ARG A 18 -31.03 -2.47 -1.31
C ARG A 18 -31.27 -3.13 -2.67
N TYR A 19 -30.90 -2.43 -3.75
CA TYR A 19 -31.05 -2.91 -5.12
C TYR A 19 -29.69 -2.82 -5.86
N PRO A 20 -29.13 -3.94 -6.34
CA PRO A 20 -27.78 -3.93 -6.92
C PRO A 20 -27.66 -3.10 -8.21
N ASN A 21 -28.74 -2.99 -8.99
CA ASN A 21 -28.71 -2.37 -10.32
C ASN A 21 -29.39 -1.00 -10.37
N GLU A 22 -29.81 -0.45 -9.23
CA GLU A 22 -30.54 0.81 -9.15
C GLU A 22 -29.93 1.61 -8.00
N TYR A 23 -29.67 2.90 -8.23
CA TYR A 23 -29.25 3.81 -7.16
C TYR A 23 -30.42 4.06 -6.19
N ASP A 24 -30.18 3.88 -4.90
CA ASP A 24 -31.10 4.26 -3.82
C ASP A 24 -30.36 5.23 -2.87
N PRO A 25 -30.86 6.46 -2.65
CA PRO A 25 -30.20 7.44 -1.78
C PRO A 25 -30.14 6.99 -0.30
N ASP A 26 -30.89 5.96 0.07
CA ASP A 26 -30.84 5.33 1.39
C ASP A 26 -29.75 4.24 1.51
N ASP A 27 -29.05 3.91 0.42
CA ASP A 27 -27.94 2.98 0.46
C ASP A 27 -26.79 3.51 1.31
N ILE A 28 -26.02 2.59 1.90
CA ILE A 28 -25.06 2.95 2.94
C ILE A 28 -23.63 2.73 2.44
N LEU A 29 -22.86 3.81 2.44
CA LEU A 29 -21.40 3.80 2.31
C LEU A 29 -20.77 3.41 3.64
N ILE A 30 -19.85 2.46 3.61
CA ILE A 30 -19.06 2.01 4.75
C ILE A 30 -17.61 2.48 4.54
N TYR A 31 -17.03 3.16 5.52
CA TYR A 31 -15.68 3.75 5.41
C TYR A 31 -14.92 3.78 6.74
N TYR A 32 -13.61 4.00 6.70
CA TYR A 32 -12.79 4.27 7.89
C TYR A 32 -12.35 5.73 7.94
N ASP A 33 -12.53 6.40 9.08
CA ASP A 33 -12.06 7.78 9.30
C ASP A 33 -10.56 7.87 9.63
N LEU A 34 -9.86 6.73 9.70
CA LEU A 34 -8.44 6.58 10.05
C LEU A 34 -8.07 6.97 11.49
N TYR A 35 -9.02 7.42 12.31
CA TYR A 35 -8.82 7.76 13.72
C TYR A 35 -9.45 6.73 14.66
N SER A 36 -10.46 6.01 14.18
CA SER A 36 -11.17 4.98 14.93
C SER A 36 -10.92 3.60 14.30
N PRO A 37 -10.75 2.55 15.13
CA PRO A 37 -10.70 1.17 14.64
C PRO A 37 -12.07 0.64 14.16
N ARG A 38 -13.11 1.47 14.18
CA ARG A 38 -14.46 1.11 13.76
C ARG A 38 -14.76 1.69 12.38
N ALA A 39 -15.47 0.92 11.56
CA ALA A 39 -16.06 1.43 10.34
C ALA A 39 -17.23 2.36 10.67
N PHE A 40 -17.42 3.38 9.84
CA PHE A 40 -18.54 4.31 9.89
C PHE A 40 -19.46 4.06 8.71
N GLU A 41 -20.73 4.42 8.91
CA GLU A 41 -21.77 4.32 7.92
C GLU A 41 -22.25 5.73 7.56
N LYS A 42 -22.43 6.02 6.28
CA LYS A 42 -23.06 7.26 5.79
C LYS A 42 -23.98 6.92 4.63
N SER A 43 -25.16 7.53 4.60
CA SER A 43 -26.06 7.38 3.45
C SER A 43 -25.41 7.95 2.19
N LEU A 44 -25.58 7.23 1.07
CA LEU A 44 -25.28 7.67 -0.28
C LEU A 44 -26.34 8.65 -0.78
N SER A 45 -26.66 9.65 0.04
CA SER A 45 -27.56 10.74 -0.35
C SER A 45 -27.01 11.47 -1.58
N GLU A 46 -27.88 12.23 -2.27
CA GLU A 46 -27.45 13.05 -3.42
C GLU A 46 -26.29 13.99 -3.07
N GLU A 47 -26.24 14.49 -1.83
CA GLU A 47 -25.13 15.32 -1.33
C GLU A 47 -23.84 14.52 -1.16
N THR A 48 -23.91 13.34 -0.54
CA THR A 48 -22.76 12.42 -0.44
C THR A 48 -22.26 12.03 -1.83
N MET A 49 -23.16 11.79 -2.77
CA MET A 49 -22.85 11.44 -4.16
C MET A 49 -22.21 12.60 -4.92
N ALA A 50 -22.71 13.82 -4.73
CA ALA A 50 -22.11 15.02 -5.30
C ALA A 50 -20.69 15.25 -4.76
N ALA A 51 -20.46 15.00 -3.47
CA ALA A 51 -19.15 15.09 -2.84
C ALA A 51 -18.16 14.00 -3.31
N ILE A 52 -18.65 12.81 -3.68
CA ILE A 52 -17.84 11.72 -4.26
C ILE A 52 -17.54 11.95 -5.76
N GLY A 53 -18.09 13.01 -6.36
CA GLY A 53 -17.72 13.46 -7.71
C GLY A 53 -18.29 12.58 -8.83
N ALA A 54 -19.56 12.18 -8.73
CA ALA A 54 -20.08 11.08 -9.53
C ALA A 54 -21.47 11.32 -10.17
N GLY A 55 -21.51 11.42 -11.50
CA GLY A 55 -22.75 11.35 -12.30
C GLY A 55 -23.21 9.92 -12.55
N MET A 56 -23.73 9.25 -11.51
CA MET A 56 -24.04 7.81 -11.52
C MET A 56 -25.49 7.51 -11.89
N THR A 57 -25.74 6.33 -12.45
CA THR A 57 -27.10 5.82 -12.72
C THR A 57 -27.42 4.50 -12.00
N THR A 58 -26.41 3.74 -11.54
CA THR A 58 -26.58 2.46 -10.84
C THR A 58 -25.55 2.26 -9.72
N ASN A 59 -25.86 1.39 -8.74
CA ASN A 59 -24.93 1.04 -7.65
C ASN A 59 -23.71 0.22 -8.10
N THR A 60 -23.85 -0.56 -9.18
CA THR A 60 -22.71 -1.24 -9.80
C THR A 60 -21.69 -0.27 -10.37
N ASP A 61 -22.09 0.94 -10.77
CA ASP A 61 -21.15 1.96 -11.27
C ASP A 61 -20.19 2.45 -10.17
N ILE A 62 -20.52 2.24 -8.88
CA ILE A 62 -19.65 2.61 -7.75
C ILE A 62 -18.48 1.64 -7.62
N HIS A 63 -18.70 0.42 -8.11
CA HIS A 63 -17.77 -0.68 -8.03
C HIS A 63 -16.95 -0.81 -9.32
N GLY A 64 -15.63 -0.82 -9.18
CA GLY A 64 -14.70 -0.98 -10.30
C GLY A 64 -13.48 -0.10 -10.14
N GLU A 65 -13.72 1.21 -10.11
CA GLU A 65 -12.67 2.23 -10.24
C GLU A 65 -12.63 3.19 -9.03
N ARG A 66 -13.68 3.19 -8.17
CA ARG A 66 -13.83 4.08 -7.00
C ARG A 66 -13.91 3.34 -5.66
N ILE A 67 -14.63 2.21 -5.61
CA ILE A 67 -14.64 1.31 -4.44
C ILE A 67 -14.37 -0.11 -4.93
N PRO A 68 -13.28 -0.75 -4.50
CA PRO A 68 -12.92 -2.09 -4.97
C PRO A 68 -13.93 -3.13 -4.49
N LEU A 69 -14.20 -4.13 -5.34
CA LEU A 69 -15.12 -5.23 -5.02
C LEU A 69 -14.44 -6.38 -4.25
N ILE A 70 -13.18 -6.64 -4.57
CA ILE A 70 -12.45 -7.85 -4.13
C ILE A 70 -11.03 -7.53 -3.65
N THR A 71 -10.68 -6.25 -3.59
CA THR A 71 -9.34 -5.80 -3.24
C THR A 71 -9.44 -4.94 -1.99
N ASP A 72 -8.81 -5.39 -0.92
CA ASP A 72 -8.61 -4.56 0.27
C ASP A 72 -7.41 -3.66 0.00
N TYR A 73 -7.64 -2.36 -0.20
CA TYR A 73 -6.55 -1.38 -0.36
C TYR A 73 -5.87 -1.05 0.98
N GLY A 74 -6.36 -1.58 2.10
CA GLY A 74 -5.71 -1.67 3.40
C GLY A 74 -4.81 -0.48 3.77
N ILE A 75 -5.35 0.52 4.46
CA ILE A 75 -4.49 1.50 5.14
C ILE A 75 -3.97 0.86 6.43
N ALA A 76 -2.69 0.50 6.45
CA ALA A 76 -2.02 0.02 7.66
C ALA A 76 -1.70 1.18 8.60
N ILE A 77 -2.67 1.57 9.44
CA ILE A 77 -2.51 2.64 10.46
C ILE A 77 -1.40 2.29 11.46
N THR A 78 -1.15 0.99 11.68
CA THR A 78 -0.11 0.47 12.59
C THR A 78 1.27 0.29 11.93
N GLY A 79 1.41 0.65 10.65
CA GLY A 79 2.62 0.38 9.87
C GLY A 79 2.72 -1.08 9.39
N VAL A 80 3.89 -1.44 8.88
CA VAL A 80 4.19 -2.78 8.36
C VAL A 80 4.03 -3.85 9.44
N VAL A 81 3.25 -4.90 9.14
CA VAL A 81 3.16 -6.07 10.03
C VAL A 81 4.45 -6.88 9.94
N ASP A 82 5.19 -6.88 11.03
CA ASP A 82 6.41 -7.66 11.27
C ASP A 82 6.40 -8.09 12.75
N LYS A 83 5.82 -9.26 13.01
CA LYS A 83 5.55 -9.74 14.38
C LYS A 83 6.83 -9.97 15.17
N ASP A 84 7.89 -10.41 14.48
CA ASP A 84 9.17 -10.76 15.09
C ASP A 84 10.17 -9.59 15.09
N ARG A 85 9.79 -8.45 14.49
CA ARG A 85 10.56 -7.19 14.46
C ARG A 85 11.96 -7.37 13.86
N VAL A 86 12.07 -8.20 12.83
CA VAL A 86 13.32 -8.49 12.13
C VAL A 86 13.58 -7.56 10.95
N THR A 87 12.56 -6.83 10.51
CA THR A 87 12.60 -5.93 9.36
C THR A 87 12.94 -4.52 9.80
N LEU A 88 13.63 -3.80 8.91
CA LEU A 88 13.98 -2.40 9.10
C LEU A 88 12.93 -1.46 8.52
N PRO A 89 12.81 -0.22 9.03
CA PRO A 89 11.92 0.78 8.44
C PRO A 89 12.30 1.08 6.99
N VAL A 90 11.30 1.01 6.11
CA VAL A 90 11.41 1.30 4.68
C VAL A 90 10.37 2.35 4.29
N HIS A 91 10.79 3.34 3.52
CA HIS A 91 9.91 4.36 2.94
C HIS A 91 10.01 4.32 1.43
N LEU A 92 8.86 4.41 0.76
CA LEU A 92 8.77 4.53 -0.69
C LEU A 92 8.35 5.96 -1.05
N ALA A 93 9.13 6.60 -1.90
CA ALA A 93 8.71 7.77 -2.64
C ALA A 93 8.48 7.37 -4.10
N VAL A 94 7.47 7.95 -4.74
CA VAL A 94 7.21 7.78 -6.17
C VAL A 94 7.38 9.12 -6.89
N SER A 95 7.87 9.06 -8.12
CA SER A 95 8.13 10.24 -8.97
C SER A 95 6.89 11.06 -9.32
N SER A 96 5.71 10.44 -9.30
CA SER A 96 4.43 11.12 -9.46
C SER A 96 3.43 10.57 -8.45
N ARG A 97 2.54 11.43 -7.98
CA ARG A 97 1.37 11.07 -7.17
C ARG A 97 0.07 11.20 -7.95
N ASP A 98 0.16 11.41 -9.26
CA ASP A 98 -1.00 11.50 -10.13
C ASP A 98 -1.61 10.10 -10.27
N GLU A 99 -2.62 9.84 -9.44
CA GLU A 99 -3.50 8.69 -9.64
C GLU A 99 -4.32 8.93 -10.92
N SER A 100 -4.37 7.92 -11.79
CA SER A 100 -5.15 7.98 -13.03
C SER A 100 -6.61 8.21 -12.68
N ASP A 101 -7.23 9.27 -13.23
CA ASP A 101 -8.64 9.56 -13.02
C ASP A 101 -9.50 8.35 -13.42
N PRO A 102 -10.15 7.69 -12.44
CA PRO A 102 -10.91 6.47 -12.66
C PRO A 102 -12.27 6.73 -13.32
N VAL A 103 -12.57 7.97 -13.68
CA VAL A 103 -13.78 8.38 -14.41
C VAL A 103 -13.48 8.52 -15.89
N LEU A 104 -12.22 8.81 -16.23
CA LEU A 104 -11.79 9.09 -17.61
C LEU A 104 -11.25 7.85 -18.34
N ASN A 105 -11.34 6.65 -17.75
CA ASN A 105 -10.65 5.45 -18.25
C ASN A 105 -9.16 5.74 -18.52
N ALA A 106 -8.54 6.56 -17.68
CA ALA A 106 -7.16 6.97 -17.87
C ALA A 106 -6.25 5.75 -17.74
N ARG A 107 -5.40 5.52 -18.75
CA ARG A 107 -4.47 4.38 -18.75
C ARG A 107 -3.55 4.43 -17.54
N SER A 108 -3.24 3.25 -16.98
CA SER A 108 -2.22 3.12 -15.93
C SER A 108 -0.93 3.83 -16.34
N ARG A 109 -0.32 4.49 -15.35
CA ARG A 109 0.94 5.20 -15.49
C ARG A 109 2.03 4.45 -14.76
N GLU A 110 3.19 4.38 -15.39
CA GLU A 110 4.38 3.80 -14.79
C GLU A 110 5.15 4.89 -14.04
N MET A 111 5.43 4.65 -12.76
CA MET A 111 6.12 5.57 -11.87
C MET A 111 7.49 5.02 -11.49
N ASP A 112 8.49 5.90 -11.42
CA ASP A 112 9.74 5.60 -10.74
C ASP A 112 9.55 5.55 -9.23
N GLY A 113 10.13 4.53 -8.60
CA GLY A 113 10.14 4.36 -7.14
C GLY A 113 11.53 4.59 -6.56
N THR A 114 11.59 5.35 -5.47
CA THR A 114 12.80 5.53 -4.65
C THR A 114 12.52 5.00 -3.25
N VAL A 115 13.28 3.98 -2.86
CA VAL A 115 13.16 3.30 -1.58
C VAL A 115 14.26 3.79 -0.64
N THR A 116 13.88 4.27 0.54
CA THR A 116 14.81 4.65 1.60
C THR A 116 14.69 3.68 2.76
N VAL A 117 15.81 3.04 3.12
CA VAL A 117 15.93 2.18 4.30
C VAL A 117 16.62 2.96 5.41
N ASN A 118 16.08 2.91 6.62
CA ASN A 118 16.62 3.60 7.80
C ASN A 118 17.10 2.62 8.87
N ASN A 119 17.80 3.15 9.88
CA ASN A 119 18.30 2.42 11.05
C ASN A 119 19.27 1.28 10.70
N LEU A 120 20.09 1.48 9.66
CA LEU A 120 21.14 0.53 9.29
C LEU A 120 22.34 0.67 10.21
N ALA A 121 22.98 -0.47 10.52
CA ALA A 121 24.27 -0.50 11.18
C ALA A 121 25.37 -0.58 10.11
N ILE A 122 26.31 0.37 10.15
CA ILE A 122 27.40 0.46 9.18
C ILE A 122 28.27 -0.81 9.23
N GLY A 123 28.65 -1.32 8.07
CA GLY A 123 29.47 -2.52 7.89
C GLY A 123 28.68 -3.81 7.74
N ASN A 124 27.39 -3.81 8.10
CA ASN A 124 26.54 -4.98 7.93
C ASN A 124 26.03 -5.11 6.49
N THR A 125 25.80 -6.35 6.06
CA THR A 125 25.13 -6.66 4.80
C THR A 125 23.63 -6.79 5.02
N TYR A 126 22.85 -6.18 4.14
CA TYR A 126 21.39 -6.19 4.18
C TYR A 126 20.81 -6.70 2.87
N VAL A 127 19.57 -7.19 2.94
CA VAL A 127 18.80 -7.63 1.78
C VAL A 127 17.50 -6.83 1.73
N LEU A 128 17.33 -6.05 0.67
CA LEU A 128 16.07 -5.41 0.30
C LEU A 128 15.29 -6.33 -0.65
N LEU A 129 14.05 -6.62 -0.28
CA LEU A 129 13.14 -7.53 -0.98
C LEU A 129 11.92 -6.74 -1.47
N ARG A 130 11.55 -6.93 -2.73
CA ARG A 130 10.34 -6.35 -3.35
C ARG A 130 9.33 -7.46 -3.64
N TYR A 131 8.07 -7.21 -3.32
CA TYR A 131 6.95 -8.10 -3.59
C TYR A 131 5.88 -7.34 -4.38
N ALA A 132 5.20 -8.01 -5.31
CA ALA A 132 4.10 -7.49 -6.11
C ALA A 132 2.73 -7.81 -5.50
N SER A 133 2.69 -8.58 -4.40
CA SER A 133 1.45 -8.93 -3.70
C SER A 133 1.70 -9.09 -2.20
N TYR A 134 0.75 -8.62 -1.39
CA TYR A 134 0.78 -8.80 0.06
C TYR A 134 0.63 -10.27 0.45
N GLU A 135 -0.02 -11.09 -0.38
CA GLU A 135 -0.23 -12.52 -0.12
C GLU A 135 1.08 -13.29 0.01
N PHE A 136 2.15 -12.80 -0.65
CA PHE A 136 3.48 -13.40 -0.60
C PHE A 136 4.45 -12.64 0.30
N THR A 137 4.02 -11.52 0.88
CA THR A 137 4.86 -10.70 1.74
C THR A 137 4.82 -11.28 3.16
N PRO A 138 5.93 -11.84 3.70
CA PRO A 138 5.91 -12.42 5.02
C PRO A 138 5.64 -11.38 6.10
N THR A 139 4.99 -11.81 7.19
CA THR A 139 4.65 -10.97 8.35
C THR A 139 5.30 -11.44 9.65
N GLU A 140 5.97 -12.58 9.60
CA GLU A 140 6.64 -13.27 10.72
C GLU A 140 7.76 -14.15 10.15
N GLY A 141 8.63 -14.64 11.03
CA GLY A 141 9.83 -15.40 10.69
C GLY A 141 11.12 -14.63 10.98
N ASP A 142 12.24 -15.33 10.88
CA ASP A 142 13.57 -14.74 11.01
C ASP A 142 14.07 -14.14 9.68
N ALA A 143 15.21 -13.46 9.69
CA ALA A 143 15.76 -12.86 8.48
C ALA A 143 15.98 -13.86 7.33
N ASN A 144 16.31 -15.12 7.61
CA ASN A 144 16.43 -16.15 6.58
C ASN A 144 15.07 -16.51 5.98
N ASP A 145 14.00 -16.57 6.77
CA ASP A 145 12.65 -16.81 6.25
C ASP A 145 12.26 -15.75 5.22
N PHE A 146 12.53 -14.47 5.51
CA PHE A 146 12.33 -13.39 4.53
C PHE A 146 13.23 -13.55 3.29
N ILE A 147 14.52 -13.83 3.47
CA ILE A 147 15.50 -13.97 2.37
C ILE A 147 15.17 -15.14 1.42
N HIS A 148 14.51 -16.19 1.92
CA HIS A 148 14.12 -17.37 1.12
C HIS A 148 12.62 -17.37 0.73
N SER A 149 11.90 -16.31 1.08
CA SER A 149 10.50 -16.14 0.69
C SER A 149 10.34 -15.91 -0.81
N ARG A 150 9.08 -15.88 -1.29
CA ARG A 150 8.77 -15.61 -2.70
C ARG A 150 8.74 -14.10 -2.96
N PHE A 151 9.85 -13.55 -3.42
CA PHE A 151 9.99 -12.13 -3.84
C PHE A 151 10.12 -11.97 -5.36
N ASP A 152 9.90 -10.75 -5.86
CA ASP A 152 10.07 -10.38 -7.27
C ASP A 152 11.46 -9.79 -7.58
N VAL A 153 12.05 -9.13 -6.59
CA VAL A 153 13.40 -8.56 -6.66
C VAL A 153 14.07 -8.75 -5.30
N LYS A 154 15.35 -9.12 -5.36
CA LYS A 154 16.25 -9.17 -4.22
C LYS A 154 17.46 -8.30 -4.54
N HIS A 155 17.77 -7.38 -3.65
CA HIS A 155 18.91 -6.48 -3.76
C HIS A 155 19.74 -6.55 -2.47
N GLU A 156 21.00 -6.98 -2.60
CA GLU A 156 21.92 -7.04 -1.46
C GLU A 156 22.85 -5.84 -1.47
N PHE A 157 23.09 -5.25 -0.29
CA PHE A 157 23.99 -4.10 -0.16
C PHE A 157 24.68 -4.10 1.21
N ILE A 158 25.86 -3.47 1.27
CA ILE A 158 26.58 -3.22 2.52
C ILE A 158 26.26 -1.80 2.96
N ALA A 159 25.83 -1.64 4.20
CA ALA A 159 25.54 -0.32 4.76
C ALA A 159 26.83 0.47 5.00
N VAL A 160 26.98 1.58 4.29
CA VAL A 160 28.07 2.56 4.52
C VAL A 160 27.61 3.75 5.36
N ASN A 161 26.30 3.92 5.52
CA ASN A 161 25.64 4.94 6.34
C ASN A 161 24.48 4.29 7.12
N SER A 162 23.85 5.05 8.03
CA SER A 162 22.63 4.63 8.74
C SER A 162 21.38 4.62 7.86
N THR A 163 21.47 5.17 6.65
CA THR A 163 20.43 5.18 5.64
C THR A 163 20.96 4.65 4.30
N TYR A 164 20.07 4.04 3.53
CA TYR A 164 20.37 3.57 2.18
C TYR A 164 19.24 3.95 1.23
N VAL A 165 19.60 4.48 0.07
CA VAL A 165 18.67 4.86 -0.99
C VAL A 165 18.84 3.88 -2.15
N TYR A 166 17.72 3.30 -2.57
CA TYR A 166 17.62 2.38 -3.69
C TYR A 166 16.62 2.95 -4.71
N GLU A 167 17.09 3.19 -5.93
CA GLU A 167 16.23 3.50 -7.06
C GLU A 167 15.72 2.18 -7.63
N ASP A 168 14.41 1.94 -7.58
CA ASP A 168 13.84 0.70 -8.10
C ASP A 168 13.88 0.70 -9.63
N PRO A 169 14.66 -0.20 -10.27
CA PRO A 169 14.70 -0.27 -11.72
C PRO A 169 13.38 -0.79 -12.32
N LYS A 170 12.50 -1.40 -11.52
CA LYS A 170 11.15 -1.79 -11.94
C LYS A 170 10.18 -0.66 -11.63
N LYS A 171 9.55 -0.15 -12.70
CA LYS A 171 8.46 0.81 -12.58
C LYS A 171 7.30 0.25 -11.74
N ILE A 172 6.59 1.17 -11.11
CA ILE A 172 5.41 0.89 -10.31
C ILE A 172 4.20 1.43 -11.07
N SER A 173 3.32 0.51 -11.50
CA SER A 173 2.05 0.86 -12.11
C SER A 173 1.16 1.62 -11.11
N SER A 174 0.52 2.70 -11.54
CA SER A 174 -0.42 3.49 -10.74
C SER A 174 -1.67 2.70 -10.32
N THR A 175 -1.91 1.55 -10.95
CA THR A 175 -3.00 0.62 -10.60
C THR A 175 -2.50 -0.66 -9.93
N GLY A 176 -1.21 -0.74 -9.61
CA GLY A 176 -0.58 -1.89 -8.99
C GLY A 176 -0.26 -1.68 -7.51
N SER A 177 0.19 -2.74 -6.86
CA SER A 177 0.74 -2.67 -5.50
C SER A 177 2.14 -3.25 -5.45
N VAL A 178 2.98 -2.66 -4.60
CA VAL A 178 4.33 -3.14 -4.33
C VAL A 178 4.63 -3.02 -2.85
N TYR A 179 5.36 -4.00 -2.33
CA TYR A 179 5.71 -4.08 -0.91
C TYR A 179 7.22 -4.27 -0.81
N TYR A 180 7.82 -3.62 0.19
CA TYR A 180 9.23 -3.76 0.47
C TYR A 180 9.46 -4.28 1.89
N ARG A 181 10.47 -5.13 2.04
CA ARG A 181 11.03 -5.56 3.33
C ARG A 181 12.54 -5.46 3.24
N CYS A 182 13.18 -4.92 4.27
CA CYS A 182 14.63 -4.94 4.40
C CYS A 182 15.00 -5.71 5.66
N VAL A 183 15.91 -6.67 5.55
CA VAL A 183 16.38 -7.48 6.67
C VAL A 183 17.91 -7.54 6.69
N LEU A 184 18.47 -7.73 7.87
CA LEU A 184 19.90 -8.03 8.02
C LEU A 184 20.18 -9.36 7.34
N LYS A 185 21.23 -9.44 6.51
CA LYS A 185 21.71 -10.71 5.98
C LYS A 185 22.53 -11.38 7.08
N PRO A 186 22.11 -12.54 7.61
CA PRO A 186 22.93 -13.25 8.58
C PRO A 186 24.27 -13.61 7.96
N ASP A 187 25.36 -13.41 8.70
CA ASP A 187 26.67 -13.88 8.27
C ASP A 187 26.59 -15.38 8.03
N VAL A 188 27.04 -15.83 6.86
CA VAL A 188 27.37 -17.24 6.68
C VAL A 188 28.60 -17.47 7.55
N VAL A 189 28.40 -17.98 8.77
CA VAL A 189 29.49 -18.51 9.57
C VAL A 189 30.17 -19.56 8.69
N ARG A 190 31.28 -19.18 8.05
CA ARG A 190 32.19 -20.14 7.45
C ARG A 190 32.77 -20.88 8.62
N ASN A 191 32.19 -22.03 8.94
CA ASN A 191 32.89 -23.05 9.71
C ASN A 191 34.15 -23.39 8.90
N LEU A 192 35.25 -22.70 9.20
CA LEU A 192 36.57 -23.16 8.86
C LEU A 192 36.79 -24.38 9.75
N SER A 193 36.40 -25.55 9.25
CA SER A 193 36.82 -26.81 9.81
C SER A 193 38.34 -26.90 9.67
N GLU A 194 39.03 -26.85 10.82
CA GLU A 194 40.40 -27.32 11.01
C GLU A 194 40.53 -28.82 10.70
#